data_AF-A0A9P7G723-F1
#
_entry.id   AF-A0A9P7G723-F1
#
_cell.length_a   1.000
_cell.length_b   1.000
_cell.length_c   1.000
_cell.angle_alpha   90.00
_cell.angle_beta   90.00
_cell.angle_gamma   90.00
#
_symmetry.space_group_name_H-M   'P 1'
#
loop_
_entity.id
_entity.type
_entity.pdbx_description
1 polymer ?
#
loop_
_entity_poly.entity_id
_entity_poly.type
_entity_poly.pdbx_seq_one_letter_code
_entity_poly.pdbx_strand_id
1 'polypeptide(L)'
;MAYATDPNHDEINLRRLVRRLEKTSADWEESPRGRAWIKAQGALQKVKFARKLLKNVEIYEEDQSPTRIQQLNDIRIRLDKVETHTKDIYQRTSPTPTRPPPILPSIPQPPPPAVSTVHELSLDGTDSAAEREPGATPPHTDDLLLPADTPHLSSTSFSFPAPMALIPTTTTTATATAVTTGAAPRFLHNSSALQQELSDQLAQMATQLKRNAVHFADTLSRDQAVVEETQQKIESNFDVMQKERVRLRDHRGKSGSTTCLVVLIVIAVVLLFMLMVSIIRFT
;
A
#
# COMPACT_ATOMS: atom_id res chain seq x y z
N MET A 1 13.18 -9.09 7.30
CA MET A 1 12.51 -9.83 8.40
C MET A 1 12.45 -11.32 8.10
N ALA A 2 13.27 -12.11 8.80
CA ALA A 2 13.08 -13.56 8.91
C ALA A 2 13.19 -13.89 10.41
N TYR A 3 12.05 -14.18 11.05
CA TYR A 3 12.06 -14.76 12.38
C TYR A 3 12.80 -16.08 12.30
N ALA A 4 13.90 -16.23 13.03
CA ALA A 4 14.68 -17.44 13.07
C ALA A 4 14.03 -18.43 14.06
N THR A 5 12.84 -18.87 13.66
CA THR A 5 12.04 -19.92 14.29
C THR A 5 12.85 -21.20 14.44
N ASP A 6 12.67 -21.90 15.56
CA ASP A 6 13.33 -23.19 15.78
C ASP A 6 12.89 -24.17 14.67
N PRO A 7 13.77 -25.04 14.15
CA PRO A 7 13.41 -25.95 13.05
C PRO A 7 12.23 -26.88 13.40
N ASN A 8 12.15 -27.30 14.67
CA ASN A 8 10.99 -28.03 15.22
C ASN A 8 9.69 -27.21 15.16
N HIS A 9 9.76 -25.90 15.37
CA HIS A 9 8.61 -25.00 15.30
C HIS A 9 8.17 -24.78 13.84
N ASP A 10 9.13 -24.61 12.92
CA ASP A 10 8.86 -24.55 11.48
C ASP A 10 8.23 -25.84 10.96
N GLU A 11 8.68 -27.01 11.42
CA GLU A 11 8.09 -28.31 11.07
C GLU A 11 6.64 -28.44 11.57
N ILE A 12 6.37 -28.10 12.83
CA ILE A 12 5.01 -28.11 13.40
C ILE A 12 4.10 -27.13 12.66
N ASN A 13 4.60 -25.93 12.36
CA ASN A 13 3.86 -24.92 11.60
C ASN A 13 3.59 -25.37 10.16
N LEU A 14 4.56 -25.98 9.49
CA LEU A 14 4.43 -26.54 8.15
C LEU A 14 3.34 -27.62 8.12
N ARG A 15 3.40 -28.63 9.00
CA ARG A 15 2.38 -29.68 9.11
C ARG A 15 0.99 -29.10 9.40
N ARG A 16 0.88 -28.10 10.30
CA ARG A 16 -0.39 -27.43 10.63
C ARG A 16 -0.94 -26.59 9.47
N LEU A 17 -0.06 -25.90 8.74
CA LEU A 17 -0.40 -25.05 7.61
C LEU A 17 -0.84 -25.88 6.40
N VAL A 18 -0.15 -26.98 6.08
CA VAL A 18 -0.51 -27.91 5.00
C VAL A 18 -1.87 -28.53 5.25
N ARG A 19 -2.14 -29.09 6.45
CA ARG A 19 -3.47 -29.61 6.81
C ARG A 19 -4.58 -28.55 6.70
N ARG A 20 -4.29 -27.31 7.13
CA ARG A 20 -5.24 -26.19 7.01
C ARG A 20 -5.48 -25.83 5.55
N LEU A 21 -4.43 -25.81 4.73
CA LEU A 21 -4.50 -25.54 3.30
C LEU A 21 -5.34 -26.61 2.58
N GLU A 22 -5.02 -27.89 2.76
CA GLU A 22 -5.79 -29.05 2.26
C GLU A 22 -7.28 -28.91 2.62
N LYS A 23 -7.58 -28.69 3.92
CA LYS A 23 -8.97 -28.50 4.38
C LYS A 23 -9.64 -27.28 3.74
N THR A 24 -8.95 -26.14 3.63
CA THR A 24 -9.53 -24.95 3.00
C THR A 24 -9.74 -25.14 1.51
N SER A 25 -8.86 -25.85 0.80
CA SER A 25 -9.01 -26.04 -0.65
C SER A 25 -10.25 -26.84 -1.04
N ALA A 26 -10.72 -27.75 -0.17
CA ALA A 26 -11.98 -28.47 -0.38
C ALA A 26 -13.23 -27.59 -0.17
N ASP A 27 -13.15 -26.54 0.67
CA ASP A 27 -14.24 -25.60 1.02
C ASP A 27 -14.50 -24.51 -0.04
N TRP A 28 -13.81 -24.56 -1.19
CA TRP A 28 -13.87 -23.48 -2.19
C TRP A 28 -14.91 -23.69 -3.29
N GLU A 29 -15.35 -24.93 -3.57
CA GLU A 29 -16.33 -25.18 -4.64
C GLU A 29 -17.71 -24.55 -4.35
N GLU A 30 -18.10 -24.44 -3.07
CA GLU A 30 -19.38 -23.85 -2.64
C GLU A 30 -19.30 -22.31 -2.44
N SER A 31 -18.12 -21.70 -2.56
CA SER A 31 -17.95 -20.25 -2.29
C SER A 31 -18.32 -19.37 -3.50
N PRO A 32 -19.04 -18.24 -3.33
CA PRO A 32 -19.33 -17.31 -4.42
C PRO A 32 -18.06 -16.80 -5.11
N ARG A 33 -18.04 -16.75 -6.46
CA ARG A 33 -16.83 -16.49 -7.29
C ARG A 33 -15.92 -15.38 -6.76
N GLY A 34 -16.46 -14.21 -6.41
CA GLY A 34 -15.66 -13.09 -5.89
C GLY A 34 -14.98 -13.36 -4.54
N ARG A 35 -15.62 -14.14 -3.65
CA ARG A 35 -15.01 -14.59 -2.39
C ARG A 35 -14.02 -15.73 -2.62
N ALA A 36 -14.30 -16.62 -3.56
CA ALA A 36 -13.40 -17.71 -3.94
C ALA A 36 -12.06 -17.17 -4.50
N TRP A 37 -12.10 -16.13 -5.35
CA TRP A 37 -10.89 -15.47 -5.86
C TRP A 37 -9.98 -14.91 -4.75
N ILE A 38 -10.55 -14.14 -3.82
CA ILE A 38 -9.80 -13.57 -2.68
C ILE A 38 -9.24 -14.68 -1.78
N LYS A 39 -10.05 -15.72 -1.49
CA LYS A 39 -9.60 -16.91 -0.74
C LYS A 39 -8.42 -17.59 -1.45
N ALA A 40 -8.50 -17.80 -2.77
CA ALA A 40 -7.45 -18.43 -3.56
C ALA A 40 -6.15 -17.62 -3.61
N GLN A 41 -6.23 -16.28 -3.74
CA GLN A 41 -5.06 -15.40 -3.66
C GLN A 41 -4.37 -15.51 -2.28
N GLY A 42 -5.14 -15.46 -1.19
CA GLY A 42 -4.62 -15.62 0.16
C GLY A 42 -4.05 -17.03 0.43
N ALA A 43 -4.61 -18.06 -0.21
CA ALA A 43 -4.08 -19.42 -0.16
C ALA A 43 -2.78 -19.57 -0.94
N LEU A 44 -2.64 -18.94 -2.12
CA LEU A 44 -1.42 -18.95 -2.90
C LEU A 44 -0.24 -18.30 -2.14
N GLN A 45 -0.51 -17.23 -1.37
CA GLN A 45 0.48 -16.65 -0.45
C GLN A 45 0.87 -17.63 0.68
N LYS A 46 -0.11 -18.33 1.28
CA LYS A 46 0.14 -19.37 2.30
C LYS A 46 0.93 -20.55 1.74
N VAL A 47 0.71 -20.95 0.48
CA VAL A 47 1.49 -21.98 -0.22
C VAL A 47 2.94 -21.52 -0.43
N LYS A 48 3.16 -20.28 -0.86
CA LYS A 48 4.52 -19.70 -0.95
C LYS A 48 5.23 -19.68 0.42
N PHE A 49 4.52 -19.33 1.49
CA PHE A 49 5.05 -19.37 2.85
C PHE A 49 5.35 -20.82 3.31
N ALA A 50 4.48 -21.78 3.01
CA ALA A 50 4.73 -23.20 3.27
C ALA A 50 5.96 -23.72 2.51
N ARG A 51 6.19 -23.32 1.25
CA ARG A 51 7.43 -23.65 0.52
C ARG A 51 8.67 -23.03 1.18
N LYS A 52 8.56 -21.84 1.77
CA LYS A 52 9.64 -21.22 2.55
C LYS A 52 9.93 -22.01 3.84
N LEU A 53 8.91 -22.39 4.59
CA LEU A 53 9.05 -23.25 5.77
C LEU A 53 9.68 -24.61 5.41
N LEU A 54 9.26 -25.24 4.32
CA LEU A 54 9.84 -26.51 3.85
C LEU A 54 11.35 -26.36 3.58
N LYS A 55 11.76 -25.28 2.89
CA LYS A 55 13.18 -24.99 2.67
C LYS A 55 13.95 -24.71 3.96
N ASN A 56 13.36 -23.98 4.91
CA ASN A 56 13.99 -23.75 6.22
C ASN A 56 14.25 -25.08 6.94
N VAL A 57 13.24 -25.96 7.01
CA VAL A 57 13.39 -27.29 7.64
C VAL A 57 14.47 -28.09 6.92
N GLU A 58 14.45 -28.16 5.59
CA GLU A 58 15.44 -28.86 4.74
C GLU A 58 16.89 -28.35 4.93
N ILE A 59 17.10 -27.09 5.32
CA ILE A 59 18.44 -26.49 5.54
C ILE A 59 19.00 -26.80 6.95
N TYR A 60 18.14 -26.93 7.97
CA TYR A 60 18.55 -27.17 9.36
C TYR A 60 18.46 -28.64 9.79
N GLU A 61 18.26 -29.55 8.84
CA GLU A 61 18.06 -30.97 9.08
C GLU A 61 19.39 -31.75 9.01
N GLU A 62 20.07 -31.80 10.15
CA GLU A 62 21.40 -32.43 10.30
C GLU A 62 21.32 -33.97 10.21
N ASP A 63 20.19 -34.57 10.59
CA ASP A 63 19.92 -36.01 10.55
C ASP A 63 19.08 -36.42 9.32
N GLN A 64 19.74 -36.78 8.21
CA GLN A 64 19.13 -37.31 6.98
C GLN A 64 18.57 -38.75 7.13
N SER A 65 17.70 -38.97 8.11
CA SER A 65 17.01 -40.26 8.27
C SER A 65 16.04 -40.53 7.11
N PRO A 66 16.02 -41.76 6.54
CA PRO A 66 15.27 -42.05 5.31
C PRO A 66 13.75 -41.87 5.48
N THR A 67 13.24 -42.14 6.69
CA THR A 67 11.83 -41.94 7.06
C THR A 67 11.42 -40.46 7.09
N ARG A 68 12.36 -39.56 7.41
CA ARG A 68 12.10 -38.11 7.50
C ARG A 68 12.19 -37.46 6.12
N ILE A 69 13.13 -37.90 5.28
CA ILE A 69 13.18 -37.57 3.84
C ILE A 69 11.87 -37.95 3.14
N GLN A 70 11.30 -39.12 3.42
CA GLN A 70 9.98 -39.51 2.92
C GLN A 70 8.88 -38.53 3.35
N GLN A 71 8.84 -38.13 4.63
CA GLN A 71 7.84 -37.17 5.12
C GLN A 71 7.96 -35.77 4.50
N LEU A 72 9.18 -35.29 4.22
CA LEU A 72 9.39 -34.03 3.51
C LEU A 72 8.93 -34.12 2.05
N ASN A 73 9.15 -35.25 1.38
CA ASN A 73 8.65 -35.51 0.02
C ASN A 73 7.12 -35.59 -0.01
N ASP A 74 6.48 -36.27 0.95
CA ASP A 74 5.02 -36.30 1.09
C ASP A 74 4.45 -34.88 1.23
N ILE A 75 5.08 -34.04 2.06
CA ILE A 75 4.69 -32.64 2.25
C ILE A 75 4.86 -31.84 0.94
N ARG A 76 5.95 -32.06 0.20
CA ARG A 76 6.19 -31.42 -1.11
C ARG A 76 5.09 -31.80 -2.12
N ILE A 77 4.77 -33.08 -2.25
CA ILE A 77 3.71 -33.60 -3.15
C ILE A 77 2.33 -33.02 -2.79
N ARG A 78 1.97 -33.00 -1.49
CA ARG A 78 0.72 -32.39 -1.01
C ARG A 78 0.64 -30.91 -1.34
N LEU A 79 1.74 -30.19 -1.15
CA LEU A 79 1.81 -28.75 -1.39
C LEU A 79 1.73 -28.43 -2.89
N ASP A 80 2.35 -29.25 -3.76
CA ASP A 80 2.21 -29.15 -5.21
C ASP A 80 0.75 -29.37 -5.66
N LYS A 81 0.06 -30.38 -5.11
CA LYS A 81 -1.37 -30.65 -5.37
C LYS A 81 -2.28 -29.50 -4.93
N VAL A 82 -2.02 -28.90 -3.76
CA VAL A 82 -2.75 -27.72 -3.31
C VAL A 82 -2.46 -26.52 -4.20
N GLU A 83 -1.21 -26.34 -4.66
CA GLU A 83 -0.84 -25.21 -5.52
C GLU A 83 -1.52 -25.28 -6.89
N THR A 84 -1.55 -26.45 -7.54
CA THR A 84 -2.23 -26.61 -8.84
C THR A 84 -3.73 -26.36 -8.72
N HIS A 85 -4.39 -26.92 -7.70
CA HIS A 85 -5.80 -26.68 -7.42
C HIS A 85 -6.11 -25.20 -7.14
N THR A 86 -5.25 -24.53 -6.36
CA THR A 86 -5.39 -23.09 -6.05
C THR A 86 -5.19 -22.23 -7.30
N LYS A 87 -4.25 -22.59 -8.18
CA LYS A 87 -4.01 -21.90 -9.46
C LYS A 87 -5.18 -22.05 -10.42
N ASP A 88 -5.75 -23.24 -10.54
CA ASP A 88 -6.93 -23.50 -11.37
C ASP A 88 -8.14 -22.67 -10.88
N ILE A 89 -8.45 -22.71 -9.58
CA ILE A 89 -9.52 -21.89 -8.99
C ILE A 89 -9.25 -20.40 -9.17
N TYR A 90 -8.01 -19.93 -8.98
CA TYR A 90 -7.65 -18.53 -9.24
C TYR A 90 -7.91 -18.14 -10.71
N GLN A 91 -7.53 -18.97 -11.69
CA GLN A 91 -7.79 -18.70 -13.11
C GLN A 91 -9.29 -18.69 -13.42
N ARG A 92 -10.07 -19.65 -12.89
CA ARG A 92 -11.53 -19.73 -13.08
C ARG A 92 -12.31 -18.59 -12.43
N THR A 93 -11.75 -17.94 -11.40
CA THR A 93 -12.44 -16.91 -10.60
C THR A 93 -11.87 -15.50 -10.78
N SER A 94 -10.77 -15.35 -11.54
CA SER A 94 -10.15 -14.05 -11.81
C SER A 94 -11.15 -13.09 -12.47
N PRO A 95 -11.42 -11.92 -11.87
CA PRO A 95 -12.29 -10.92 -12.49
C PRO A 95 -11.62 -10.38 -13.76
N THR A 96 -12.39 -10.24 -14.84
CA THR A 96 -11.95 -9.52 -16.04
C THR A 96 -11.68 -8.05 -15.66
N PRO A 97 -10.49 -7.49 -15.92
CA PRO A 97 -10.18 -6.11 -15.55
C PRO A 97 -10.95 -5.12 -16.43
N THR A 98 -12.11 -4.68 -15.94
CA THR A 98 -12.92 -3.64 -16.59
C THR A 98 -12.32 -2.27 -16.26
N ARG A 99 -11.69 -1.63 -17.24
CA ARG A 99 -11.22 -0.24 -17.10
C ARG A 99 -12.44 0.68 -16.90
N PRO A 100 -12.50 1.53 -15.87
CA PRO A 100 -13.58 2.50 -15.75
C PRO A 100 -13.56 3.45 -16.96
N PRO A 101 -14.73 3.92 -17.45
CA PRO A 101 -14.77 4.84 -18.57
C PRO A 101 -14.01 6.14 -18.26
N PRO A 102 -13.33 6.74 -19.25
CA PRO A 102 -12.58 7.98 -19.02
C PRO A 102 -13.52 9.09 -18.57
N ILE A 103 -13.12 9.83 -17.53
CA ILE A 103 -13.90 10.91 -16.89
C ILE A 103 -13.79 12.24 -17.66
N LEU A 104 -12.86 12.32 -18.63
CA LEU A 104 -12.60 13.49 -19.48
C LEU A 104 -13.82 14.11 -20.18
N PRO A 105 -14.82 13.37 -20.72
CA PRO A 105 -16.00 13.97 -21.34
C PRO A 105 -17.08 14.43 -20.34
N SER A 106 -16.88 14.22 -19.03
CA SER A 106 -17.81 14.65 -17.97
C SER A 106 -17.38 15.92 -17.23
N ILE A 107 -16.26 16.53 -17.63
CA ILE A 107 -15.84 17.84 -17.13
C ILE A 107 -16.60 18.90 -17.93
N PRO A 108 -17.45 19.75 -17.30
CA PRO A 108 -18.12 20.83 -18.00
C PRO A 108 -17.09 21.83 -18.50
N GLN A 109 -17.15 22.17 -19.79
CA GLN A 109 -16.30 23.21 -20.36
C GLN A 109 -16.70 24.57 -19.76
N PRO A 110 -15.73 25.41 -19.35
CA PRO A 110 -16.03 26.72 -18.79
C PRO A 110 -16.76 27.58 -19.84
N PRO A 111 -17.80 28.35 -19.44
CA PRO A 111 -18.53 29.19 -20.37
C PRO A 111 -17.61 30.26 -20.97
N PRO A 112 -17.77 30.61 -22.26
CA PRO A 112 -16.97 31.66 -22.89
C PRO A 112 -17.19 33.00 -22.18
N PRO A 113 -16.16 33.85 -22.04
CA PRO A 113 -16.28 35.12 -21.35
C PRO A 113 -17.32 36.02 -22.04
N ALA A 114 -18.27 36.52 -21.27
CA ALA A 114 -19.27 37.45 -21.76
C ALA A 114 -18.59 38.72 -22.27
N VAL A 115 -18.92 39.11 -23.50
CA VAL A 115 -18.43 40.35 -24.13
C VAL A 115 -18.86 41.52 -23.25
N SER A 116 -17.89 42.29 -22.76
CA SER A 116 -18.17 43.46 -21.93
C SER A 116 -18.85 44.55 -22.78
N THR A 117 -20.14 44.75 -22.57
CA THR A 117 -20.88 45.86 -23.17
C THR A 117 -20.34 47.18 -22.64
N VAL A 118 -19.86 48.02 -23.54
CA VAL A 118 -19.41 49.38 -23.26
C VAL A 118 -20.59 50.19 -22.72
N HIS A 119 -20.44 50.81 -21.56
CA HIS A 119 -21.35 51.85 -21.09
C HIS A 119 -20.74 53.23 -21.34
N GLU A 120 -21.45 54.01 -22.14
CA GLU A 120 -21.08 55.34 -22.62
C GLU A 120 -21.48 56.44 -21.60
N LEU A 121 -20.83 57.60 -21.69
CA LEU A 121 -20.93 58.71 -20.74
C LEU A 121 -22.35 59.30 -20.61
N SER A 122 -22.63 59.88 -19.44
CA SER A 122 -23.46 61.09 -19.33
C SER A 122 -22.95 61.96 -18.17
N LEU A 123 -23.02 63.28 -18.36
CA LEU A 123 -22.40 64.35 -17.56
C LEU A 123 -23.46 65.24 -16.87
N ASP A 124 -23.01 66.21 -16.04
CA ASP A 124 -23.78 67.22 -15.29
C ASP A 124 -24.64 66.68 -14.12
N GLY A 125 -24.66 67.21 -12.89
CA GLY A 125 -24.01 68.36 -12.21
C GLY A 125 -24.54 68.44 -10.75
N THR A 126 -24.20 69.36 -9.83
CA THR A 126 -23.18 70.45 -9.70
C THR A 126 -23.18 70.94 -8.22
N ASP A 127 -22.02 71.34 -7.67
CA ASP A 127 -21.78 71.99 -6.34
C ASP A 127 -22.17 71.21 -5.05
N SER A 128 -21.40 71.16 -3.94
CA SER A 128 -20.51 72.20 -3.38
C SER A 128 -19.56 71.68 -2.27
N ALA A 129 -18.33 72.22 -2.27
CA ALA A 129 -17.43 72.57 -1.14
C ALA A 129 -17.00 71.59 0.00
N ALA A 130 -15.67 71.62 0.24
CA ALA A 130 -14.87 71.34 1.45
C ALA A 130 -14.25 69.93 1.65
N GLU A 131 -13.00 69.75 2.13
CA GLU A 131 -11.79 70.61 2.11
C GLU A 131 -10.51 69.74 2.35
N ARG A 132 -9.45 69.95 1.56
CA ARG A 132 -8.00 69.60 1.76
C ARG A 132 -7.52 68.16 2.11
N GLU A 133 -6.73 67.64 1.17
CA GLU A 133 -5.56 66.70 1.26
C GLU A 133 -4.45 67.13 2.25
N PRO A 134 -3.32 66.37 2.49
CA PRO A 134 -2.91 65.05 1.93
C PRO A 134 -2.30 64.01 2.93
N GLY A 135 -2.02 62.77 2.46
CA GLY A 135 -0.70 62.14 2.71
C GLY A 135 -0.53 60.77 3.42
N ALA A 136 -0.21 59.74 2.63
CA ALA A 136 0.77 58.65 2.88
C ALA A 136 0.57 57.49 3.90
N THR A 137 0.95 56.30 3.39
CA THR A 137 1.05 54.89 3.85
C THR A 137 2.20 54.58 4.85
N PRO A 138 2.57 53.30 5.17
CA PRO A 138 1.87 52.16 5.80
C PRO A 138 2.70 51.53 6.97
N PRO A 139 2.34 50.34 7.53
CA PRO A 139 3.35 49.27 7.76
C PRO A 139 2.80 47.85 7.49
N HIS A 140 3.55 46.84 6.99
CA HIS A 140 4.79 46.14 7.40
C HIS A 140 4.55 44.85 8.23
N THR A 141 5.56 43.99 8.27
CA THR A 141 5.49 42.52 8.31
C THR A 141 6.00 41.89 9.62
N ASP A 142 5.93 40.55 9.64
CA ASP A 142 6.79 39.61 10.39
C ASP A 142 6.31 39.06 11.75
N ASP A 143 5.89 37.79 11.67
CA ASP A 143 6.45 36.63 12.39
C ASP A 143 6.52 36.65 13.93
N LEU A 144 5.92 35.63 14.58
CA LEU A 144 6.51 34.96 15.75
C LEU A 144 5.81 33.63 16.09
N LEU A 145 6.63 32.58 16.15
CA LEU A 145 6.35 31.17 16.45
C LEU A 145 5.87 30.91 17.89
N LEU A 146 5.22 29.76 18.14
CA LEU A 146 5.76 28.60 18.90
C LEU A 146 4.68 27.49 19.16
N PRO A 147 5.05 26.25 19.59
CA PRO A 147 4.37 25.02 19.16
C PRO A 147 3.61 24.25 20.27
N ALA A 148 2.94 23.16 19.90
CA ALA A 148 2.51 22.10 20.83
C ALA A 148 2.47 20.71 20.15
N ASP A 149 2.69 19.67 20.96
CA ASP A 149 2.79 18.27 20.56
C ASP A 149 1.47 17.55 20.21
N THR A 150 1.63 16.36 19.64
CA THR A 150 0.63 15.28 19.42
C THR A 150 -0.12 14.83 20.71
N PRO A 151 -1.14 13.93 20.66
CA PRO A 151 -1.97 13.43 19.55
C PRO A 151 -3.50 13.49 19.84
N HIS A 152 -4.38 13.20 18.85
CA HIS A 152 -5.43 12.14 18.97
C HIS A 152 -6.35 11.99 17.74
N LEU A 153 -6.91 10.78 17.63
CA LEU A 153 -7.94 10.32 16.71
C LEU A 153 -9.19 11.23 16.64
N SER A 154 -9.77 11.43 15.44
CA SER A 154 -11.10 10.88 15.08
C SER A 154 -11.61 11.34 13.71
N SER A 155 -12.50 10.52 13.13
CA SER A 155 -13.21 10.74 11.86
C SER A 155 -14.08 12.00 11.83
N THR A 156 -14.27 12.60 10.66
CA THR A 156 -15.41 13.50 10.42
C THR A 156 -16.03 13.24 9.04
N SER A 157 -17.29 12.83 9.06
CA SER A 157 -18.12 12.59 7.88
C SER A 157 -18.58 13.92 7.28
N PHE A 158 -18.53 14.07 5.95
CA PHE A 158 -19.08 15.25 5.28
C PHE A 158 -20.61 15.12 5.10
N SER A 159 -21.33 16.11 5.62
CA SER A 159 -22.77 16.30 5.41
C SER A 159 -23.01 17.18 4.19
N PHE A 160 -24.01 16.83 3.36
CA PHE A 160 -24.46 17.64 2.23
C PHE A 160 -25.74 18.42 2.59
N PRO A 161 -25.82 19.73 2.32
CA PRO A 161 -27.08 20.44 2.19
C PRO A 161 -27.63 20.33 0.75
N ALA A 162 -28.95 20.24 0.61
CA ALA A 162 -29.64 20.05 -0.67
C ALA A 162 -29.89 21.37 -1.44
N PRO A 163 -30.02 21.34 -2.78
CA PRO A 163 -30.45 22.49 -3.57
C PRO A 163 -31.99 22.59 -3.65
N MET A 164 -32.51 23.82 -3.59
CA MET A 164 -33.93 24.12 -3.86
C MET A 164 -34.25 23.93 -5.34
N ALA A 165 -35.48 23.46 -5.62
CA ALA A 165 -36.05 23.50 -6.96
C ALA A 165 -36.55 24.91 -7.30
N LEU A 166 -36.44 25.30 -8.58
CA LEU A 166 -37.42 26.11 -9.33
C LEU A 166 -36.99 26.20 -10.81
N ILE A 167 -37.89 25.84 -11.73
CA ILE A 167 -37.72 25.98 -13.19
C ILE A 167 -38.96 26.68 -13.74
N PRO A 168 -38.78 27.77 -14.49
CA PRO A 168 -39.41 27.91 -15.82
C PRO A 168 -38.35 28.40 -16.84
N THR A 169 -38.44 28.23 -18.17
CA THR A 169 -39.56 27.88 -19.06
C THR A 169 -39.04 27.44 -20.45
N THR A 170 -39.89 26.77 -21.25
CA THR A 170 -39.95 26.77 -22.74
C THR A 170 -38.71 26.52 -23.63
N THR A 171 -38.81 25.44 -24.41
CA THR A 171 -38.65 25.37 -25.89
C THR A 171 -37.96 26.53 -26.64
N THR A 172 -37.03 26.20 -27.56
CA THR A 172 -37.32 26.09 -29.01
C THR A 172 -36.12 25.53 -29.79
N THR A 173 -36.38 24.63 -30.74
CA THR A 173 -35.41 24.07 -31.69
C THR A 173 -35.06 25.10 -32.78
N ALA A 174 -33.78 25.34 -33.07
CA ALA A 174 -33.36 26.11 -34.23
C ALA A 174 -32.10 25.53 -34.91
N THR A 175 -32.31 24.95 -36.09
CA THR A 175 -31.26 24.50 -37.02
C THR A 175 -30.79 25.69 -37.87
N ALA A 176 -29.48 25.90 -37.99
CA ALA A 176 -28.86 26.74 -39.03
C ALA A 176 -27.53 26.06 -39.45
N THR A 177 -27.44 25.37 -40.58
CA THR A 177 -27.48 25.88 -41.98
C THR A 177 -26.25 26.73 -42.31
N ALA A 178 -25.29 26.13 -43.03
CA ALA A 178 -24.05 26.75 -43.45
C ALA A 178 -24.22 27.56 -44.76
N VAL A 179 -23.80 28.83 -44.78
CA VAL A 179 -23.78 29.68 -45.99
C VAL A 179 -22.57 30.64 -45.98
N THR A 180 -21.74 30.50 -47.04
CA THR A 180 -20.75 31.44 -47.64
C THR A 180 -19.82 32.33 -46.79
N THR A 181 -18.52 32.05 -46.93
CA THR A 181 -17.51 32.95 -47.52
C THR A 181 -17.80 34.47 -47.55
N GLY A 182 -17.17 35.24 -46.65
CA GLY A 182 -17.29 36.71 -46.68
C GLY A 182 -16.50 37.52 -45.64
N ALA A 183 -15.41 37.00 -45.05
CA ALA A 183 -14.71 37.69 -43.95
C ALA A 183 -13.19 37.41 -43.80
N ALA A 184 -12.48 37.19 -44.91
CA ALA A 184 -11.02 37.00 -44.90
C ALA A 184 -10.27 38.35 -44.89
N PRO A 185 -10.18 39.02 -43.73
CA PRO A 185 -8.88 38.96 -43.03
C PRO A 185 -8.96 38.84 -41.49
N ARG A 186 -10.10 39.14 -40.86
CA ARG A 186 -10.20 39.20 -39.38
C ARG A 186 -10.22 37.82 -38.71
N PHE A 187 -10.81 36.81 -39.36
CA PHE A 187 -10.82 35.44 -38.82
C PHE A 187 -9.42 34.82 -38.78
N LEU A 188 -8.56 35.09 -39.76
CA LEU A 188 -7.17 34.64 -39.76
C LEU A 188 -6.36 35.32 -38.63
N HIS A 189 -6.66 36.59 -38.35
CA HIS A 189 -6.03 37.35 -37.28
C HIS A 189 -6.50 36.90 -35.88
N ASN A 190 -7.72 36.36 -35.77
CA ASN A 190 -8.23 35.76 -34.56
C ASN A 190 -7.67 34.33 -34.35
N SER A 191 -7.56 33.52 -35.40
CA SER A 191 -6.96 32.18 -35.28
C SER A 191 -5.47 32.23 -34.93
N SER A 192 -4.72 33.22 -35.43
CA SER A 192 -3.32 33.41 -35.04
C SER A 192 -3.18 33.93 -33.60
N ALA A 193 -4.07 34.82 -33.14
CA ALA A 193 -4.11 35.23 -31.74
C ALA A 193 -4.41 34.06 -30.78
N LEU A 194 -5.37 33.19 -31.14
CA LEU A 194 -5.70 32.00 -30.36
C LEU A 194 -4.55 30.97 -30.36
N GLN A 195 -3.85 30.80 -31.48
CA GLN A 195 -2.63 29.99 -31.52
C GLN A 195 -1.52 30.56 -30.63
N GLN A 196 -1.36 31.89 -30.60
CA GLN A 196 -0.42 32.58 -29.71
C GLN A 196 -0.77 32.29 -28.24
N GLU A 197 -2.03 32.47 -27.84
CA GLU A 197 -2.50 32.20 -26.47
C GLU A 197 -2.30 30.74 -26.05
N LEU A 198 -2.63 29.76 -26.92
CA LEU A 198 -2.39 28.35 -26.65
C LEU A 198 -0.90 28.02 -26.52
N SER A 199 -0.03 28.66 -27.31
CA SER A 199 1.42 28.48 -27.20
C SER A 199 2.00 29.08 -25.92
N ASP A 200 1.48 30.23 -25.46
CA ASP A 200 1.84 30.83 -24.18
C ASP A 200 1.35 29.98 -23.01
N GLN A 201 0.11 29.46 -23.06
CA GLN A 201 -0.40 28.52 -22.05
C GLN A 201 0.44 27.23 -22.01
N LEU A 202 0.82 26.68 -23.16
CA LEU A 202 1.68 25.50 -23.23
C LEU A 202 3.09 25.79 -22.69
N ALA A 203 3.66 26.96 -22.96
CA ALA A 203 4.94 27.38 -22.39
C ALA A 203 4.86 27.56 -20.86
N GLN A 204 3.77 28.11 -20.34
CA GLN A 204 3.51 28.21 -18.90
C GLN A 204 3.34 26.82 -18.25
N MET A 205 2.56 25.92 -18.84
CA MET A 205 2.44 24.54 -18.34
C MET A 205 3.75 23.77 -18.44
N ALA A 206 4.55 23.95 -19.49
CA ALA A 206 5.85 23.31 -19.64
C ALA A 206 6.87 23.81 -18.60
N THR A 207 6.87 25.10 -18.28
CA THR A 207 7.73 25.67 -17.21
C THR A 207 7.25 25.27 -15.81
N GLN A 208 5.94 25.10 -15.59
CA GLN A 208 5.40 24.52 -14.36
C GLN A 208 5.77 23.04 -14.22
N LEU A 209 5.60 22.25 -15.28
CA LEU A 209 5.99 20.83 -15.32
C LEU A 209 7.49 20.67 -15.06
N LYS A 210 8.33 21.55 -15.62
CA LYS A 210 9.78 21.58 -15.34
C LYS A 210 10.07 21.88 -13.87
N ARG A 211 9.38 22.85 -13.24
CA ARG A 211 9.52 23.10 -11.80
C ARG A 211 9.10 21.90 -10.96
N ASN A 212 7.97 21.26 -11.30
CA ASN A 212 7.51 20.04 -10.63
C ASN A 212 8.52 18.90 -10.78
N ALA A 213 9.10 18.70 -11.97
CA ALA A 213 10.11 17.68 -12.22
C ALA A 213 11.41 17.91 -11.42
N VAL A 214 11.89 19.15 -11.31
CA VAL A 214 13.04 19.50 -10.46
C VAL A 214 12.72 19.25 -8.99
N HIS A 215 11.55 19.68 -8.52
CA HIS A 215 11.10 19.41 -7.15
C HIS A 215 11.01 17.90 -6.87
N PHE A 216 10.51 17.10 -7.80
CA PHE A 216 10.47 15.64 -7.64
C PHE A 216 11.87 15.00 -7.62
N ALA A 217 12.84 15.50 -8.40
CA ALA A 217 14.23 15.03 -8.31
C ALA A 217 14.87 15.35 -6.95
N ASP A 218 14.60 16.54 -6.42
CA ASP A 218 15.03 16.97 -5.08
C ASP A 218 14.30 16.20 -3.96
N THR A 219 13.05 15.76 -4.16
CA THR A 219 12.36 14.87 -3.23
C THR A 219 12.96 13.46 -3.28
N LEU A 220 13.16 12.90 -4.48
CA LEU A 220 13.72 11.56 -4.67
C LEU A 220 15.14 11.41 -4.11
N SER A 221 15.98 12.44 -4.20
CA SER A 221 17.33 12.41 -3.59
C SER A 221 17.30 12.42 -2.05
N ARG A 222 16.32 13.11 -1.44
CA ARG A 222 16.08 13.02 0.02
C ARG A 222 15.50 11.67 0.41
N ASP A 223 14.53 11.16 -0.34
CA ASP A 223 13.92 9.85 -0.10
C ASP A 223 14.96 8.73 -0.21
N GLN A 224 15.89 8.81 -1.17
CA GLN A 224 17.03 7.89 -1.29
C GLN A 224 17.89 7.90 -0.01
N ALA A 225 18.26 9.08 0.50
CA ALA A 225 19.06 9.18 1.72
C ALA A 225 18.34 8.57 2.94
N VAL A 226 17.02 8.74 3.05
CA VAL A 226 16.20 8.11 4.10
C VAL A 226 16.12 6.59 3.93
N VAL A 227 16.05 6.09 2.68
CA VAL A 227 16.09 4.64 2.39
C VAL A 227 17.46 4.05 2.79
N GLU A 228 18.56 4.72 2.47
CA GLU A 228 19.91 4.28 2.86
C GLU A 228 20.10 4.29 4.40
N GLU A 229 19.64 5.34 5.09
CA GLU A 229 19.69 5.40 6.56
C GLU A 229 18.82 4.31 7.22
N THR A 230 17.60 4.08 6.70
CA THR A 230 16.73 3.02 7.22
C THR A 230 17.27 1.62 6.93
N GLN A 231 17.91 1.40 5.77
CA GLN A 231 18.64 0.16 5.49
C GLN A 231 19.77 -0.06 6.51
N GLN A 232 20.63 0.94 6.75
CA GLN A 232 21.72 0.84 7.72
C GLN A 232 21.22 0.57 9.15
N LYS A 233 20.10 1.18 9.54
CA LYS A 233 19.43 0.91 10.83
C LYS A 233 18.85 -0.51 10.90
N ILE A 234 18.31 -1.04 9.80
CA ILE A 234 17.83 -2.43 9.74
C ILE A 234 18.98 -3.43 9.81
N GLU A 235 20.08 -3.19 9.09
CA GLU A 235 21.27 -4.05 9.10
C GLU A 235 21.93 -4.09 10.48
N SER A 236 22.20 -2.93 11.08
CA SER A 236 22.77 -2.86 12.43
C SER A 236 21.86 -3.47 13.51
N ASN A 237 20.53 -3.29 13.42
CA ASN A 237 19.59 -3.97 14.32
C ASN A 237 19.57 -5.49 14.12
N PHE A 238 19.66 -5.95 12.87
CA PHE A 238 19.73 -7.37 12.53
C PHE A 238 21.00 -8.03 13.11
N ASP A 239 22.16 -7.36 13.00
CA ASP A 239 23.42 -7.84 13.57
C ASP A 239 23.37 -7.96 15.10
N VAL A 240 22.79 -6.96 15.78
CA VAL A 240 22.56 -7.01 17.24
C VAL A 240 21.65 -8.19 17.60
N MET A 241 20.51 -8.34 16.91
CA MET A 241 19.57 -9.43 17.15
C MET A 241 20.20 -10.81 16.88
N GLN A 242 21.05 -10.93 15.85
CA GLN A 242 21.75 -12.17 15.53
C GLN A 242 22.82 -12.52 16.58
N LYS A 243 23.58 -11.53 17.04
CA LYS A 243 24.56 -11.68 18.14
C LYS A 243 23.89 -12.07 19.45
N GLU A 244 22.77 -11.45 19.80
CA GLU A 244 21.98 -11.79 20.97
C GLU A 244 21.36 -13.19 20.86
N ARG A 245 20.87 -13.59 19.68
CA ARG A 245 20.36 -14.95 19.42
C ARG A 245 21.43 -16.01 19.66
N VAL A 246 22.66 -15.80 19.17
CA VAL A 246 23.78 -16.72 19.43
C VAL A 246 24.06 -16.81 20.93
N ARG A 247 24.18 -15.66 21.62
CA ARG A 247 24.42 -15.62 23.07
C ARG A 247 23.31 -16.34 23.86
N LEU A 248 22.04 -16.12 23.52
CA LEU A 248 20.90 -16.79 24.15
C LEU A 248 20.87 -18.30 23.88
N ARG A 249 21.22 -18.73 22.67
CA ARG A 249 21.33 -20.15 22.32
C ARG A 249 22.42 -20.84 23.14
N ASP A 250 23.58 -20.21 23.28
CA ASP A 250 24.72 -20.76 24.03
C ASP A 250 24.39 -20.84 25.54
N HIS A 251 23.71 -19.83 26.10
CA HIS A 251 23.16 -19.90 27.48
C HIS A 251 22.07 -20.96 27.64
N ARG A 252 21.20 -21.16 26.63
CA ARG A 252 20.14 -22.19 26.66
C ARG A 252 20.71 -23.60 26.62
N GLY A 253 21.73 -23.85 25.80
CA GLY A 253 22.47 -25.13 25.78
C GLY A 253 23.14 -25.41 27.14
N LYS A 254 23.78 -24.40 27.72
CA LYS A 254 24.45 -24.53 29.03
C LYS A 254 23.48 -24.78 30.18
N SER A 255 22.31 -24.12 30.18
CA SER A 255 21.24 -24.33 31.18
C SER A 255 20.54 -25.70 31.03
N GLY A 256 20.37 -26.17 29.79
CA GLY A 256 19.85 -27.52 29.54
C GLY A 256 20.78 -28.64 30.02
N SER A 257 22.10 -28.44 29.92
CA SER A 257 23.11 -29.44 30.29
C SER A 257 23.05 -29.83 31.78
N THR A 258 22.92 -28.85 32.69
CA THR A 258 22.82 -29.12 34.14
C THR A 258 21.56 -29.90 34.49
N THR A 259 20.43 -29.59 33.88
CA THR A 259 19.17 -30.31 34.11
C THR A 259 19.23 -31.73 33.55
N CYS A 260 19.84 -31.92 32.37
CA CYS A 260 20.08 -33.23 31.78
C CYS A 260 20.93 -34.13 32.71
N LEU A 261 22.00 -33.58 33.28
CA LEU A 261 22.89 -34.29 34.21
C LEU A 261 22.14 -34.70 35.49
N VAL A 262 21.34 -33.80 36.09
CA VAL A 262 20.50 -34.13 37.26
C VAL A 262 19.49 -35.23 36.93
N VAL A 263 18.83 -35.16 35.77
CA VAL A 263 17.88 -36.20 35.33
C VAL A 263 18.56 -37.56 35.14
N LEU A 264 19.79 -37.59 34.59
CA LEU A 264 20.57 -38.83 34.47
C LEU A 264 20.93 -39.43 35.84
N ILE A 265 21.30 -38.62 36.83
CA ILE A 265 21.58 -39.10 38.20
C ILE A 265 20.31 -39.72 38.81
N VAL A 266 19.15 -39.07 38.67
CA VAL A 266 17.87 -39.62 39.18
C VAL A 266 17.54 -40.96 38.51
N ILE A 267 17.71 -41.07 37.18
CA ILE A 267 17.49 -42.32 36.44
C ILE A 267 18.45 -43.42 36.94
N ALA A 268 19.73 -43.12 37.16
CA ALA A 268 20.71 -44.08 37.66
C ALA A 268 20.33 -44.62 39.05
N VAL A 269 19.86 -43.75 39.96
CA VAL A 269 19.37 -44.16 41.30
C VAL A 269 18.14 -45.06 41.18
N VAL A 270 17.19 -44.74 40.30
CA VAL A 270 16.00 -45.58 40.05
C VAL A 270 16.39 -46.95 39.48
N LEU A 271 17.36 -47.02 38.57
CA LEU A 271 17.86 -48.28 38.01
C LEU A 271 18.55 -49.14 39.07
N LEU A 272 19.41 -48.54 39.92
CA LEU A 272 20.04 -49.25 41.03
C LEU A 272 19.01 -49.79 42.04
N PHE A 273 17.97 -49.01 42.35
CA PHE A 273 16.87 -49.45 43.19
C PHE A 273 16.10 -50.62 42.58
N MET A 274 15.75 -50.54 41.29
CA MET A 274 15.08 -51.63 40.58
C MET A 274 15.95 -52.91 40.56
N LEU A 275 17.24 -52.80 40.29
CA LEU A 275 18.17 -53.94 40.33
C LEU A 275 18.24 -54.57 41.72
N MET A 276 18.29 -53.76 42.79
CA MET A 276 18.35 -54.27 44.16
C MET A 276 17.05 -54.99 44.57
N VAL A 277 15.89 -54.44 44.20
CA VAL A 277 14.58 -55.11 44.37
C VAL A 277 14.48 -56.38 43.53
N SER A 278 14.98 -56.38 42.28
CA SER A 278 15.05 -57.56 41.44
C SER A 278 15.92 -58.65 42.07
N ILE A 279 17.10 -58.32 42.60
CA ILE A 279 17.96 -59.29 43.29
C ILE A 279 17.23 -59.91 44.49
N ILE A 280 16.61 -59.10 45.36
CA ILE A 280 15.84 -59.60 46.50
C ILE A 280 14.66 -60.49 46.08
N ARG A 281 14.06 -60.26 44.91
CA ARG A 281 12.94 -61.06 44.39
C ARG A 281 13.35 -62.31 43.63
N PHE A 282 14.60 -62.42 43.19
CA PHE A 282 15.13 -63.55 42.42
C PHE A 282 16.02 -64.48 43.25
N THR A 283 16.50 -64.02 44.41
CA THR A 283 17.29 -64.79 45.38
C THR A 283 16.45 -65.49 46.44
#